data_AF-Q68PI8-F1
#
_entry.id   AF-Q68PI8-F1
#
_cell.length_a   1.000
_cell.length_b   1.000
_cell.length_c   1.000
_cell.angle_alpha   90.00
_cell.angle_beta   90.00
_cell.angle_gamma   90.00
#
_symmetry.space_group_name_H-M   'P 1'
#
loop_
_entity.id
_entity.type
_entity.pdbx_description
1 polymer ?
#
loop_
_entity_poly.entity_id
_entity_poly.type
_entity_poly.pdbx_seq_one_letter_code
_entity_poly.pdbx_strand_id
1 'polypeptide(L)'
;MVSNLLIMLIMNFLILILLSIMMMVFSFKTKLSREKQSMFECGFDYMMNLRMPLCIHFYMISIIFLIFDVELMMILPFIFSFKIMTINLVMKIFLTFMLIMMIGLLYEWLMGMINWLI
;
A
#
# COMPACT_ATOMS: atom_id res chain seq x y z
N MET A 1 -15.00 19.96 16.65
CA MET A 1 -13.86 19.03 16.48
C MET A 1 -13.63 18.70 15.01
N VAL A 2 -14.65 18.23 14.27
CA VAL A 2 -14.55 17.96 12.82
C VAL A 2 -14.16 19.21 12.01
N SER A 3 -14.73 20.37 12.33
CA SER A 3 -14.34 21.66 11.72
C SER A 3 -12.85 21.98 11.88
N ASN A 4 -12.28 21.74 13.06
CA ASN A 4 -10.86 22.01 13.35
C ASN A 4 -9.95 21.01 12.61
N LEU A 5 -10.37 19.75 12.47
CA LEU A 5 -9.68 18.73 11.68
C LEU A 5 -9.63 19.13 10.19
N LEU A 6 -10.74 19.60 9.64
CA LEU A 6 -10.79 20.10 8.26
C LEU A 6 -9.86 21.29 8.06
N ILE A 7 -9.82 22.23 9.01
CA ILE A 7 -8.90 23.36 8.97
C ILE A 7 -7.45 22.87 8.97
N MET A 8 -7.06 21.92 9.84
CA MET A 8 -5.69 21.39 9.86
C MET A 8 -5.31 20.68 8.55
N LEU A 9 -6.22 19.93 7.94
CA LEU A 9 -5.97 19.28 6.65
C LEU A 9 -5.73 20.32 5.55
N ILE A 10 -6.58 21.34 5.46
CA ILE A 10 -6.44 22.41 4.46
C ILE A 10 -5.10 23.15 4.65
N MET A 11 -4.72 23.45 5.89
CA MET A 11 -3.44 24.11 6.18
C MET A 11 -2.24 23.25 5.74
N ASN A 12 -2.26 21.93 5.98
CA ASN A 12 -1.19 21.04 5.54
C ASN A 12 -1.07 20.98 4.00
N PHE A 13 -2.18 20.92 3.29
CA PHE A 13 -2.17 20.97 1.82
C PHE A 13 -1.60 22.29 1.29
N LEU A 14 -1.99 23.42 1.89
CA LEU A 14 -1.46 24.74 1.51
C LEU A 14 0.05 24.83 1.73
N ILE A 15 0.56 24.29 2.84
CA ILE A 15 2.00 24.25 3.12
C ILE A 15 2.75 23.41 2.08
N LEU A 16 2.23 22.23 1.71
CA LEU A 16 2.83 21.38 0.67
C LEU A 16 2.88 22.09 -0.69
N ILE A 17 1.80 22.78 -1.07
CA ILE A 17 1.73 23.55 -2.32
C ILE A 17 2.76 24.68 -2.30
N LEU A 18 2.82 25.47 -1.22
CA LEU A 18 3.79 26.54 -1.08
C LEU A 18 5.23 26.02 -1.19
N LEU A 19 5.56 24.93 -0.50
CA LEU A 19 6.89 24.31 -0.60
C LEU A 19 7.19 23.86 -2.04
N SER A 20 6.23 23.25 -2.74
CA SER A 20 6.43 22.81 -4.13
C SER A 20 6.71 23.99 -5.08
N ILE A 21 5.99 25.11 -4.91
CA ILE A 21 6.19 26.33 -5.71
C ILE A 21 7.55 26.95 -5.41
N MET A 22 7.92 27.04 -4.13
CA MET A 22 9.24 27.54 -3.74
C MET A 22 10.35 26.70 -4.37
N MET A 23 10.25 25.36 -4.30
CA MET A 23 11.23 24.48 -4.93
C MET A 23 11.31 24.67 -6.44
N MET A 24 10.18 24.90 -7.12
CA MET A 24 10.17 25.18 -8.56
C MET A 24 10.86 26.51 -8.89
N VAL A 25 10.57 27.57 -8.13
CA VAL A 25 11.17 28.91 -8.32
C VAL A 25 12.67 28.91 -8.01
N PHE A 26 13.10 28.21 -6.96
CA PHE A 26 14.51 28.09 -6.58
C PHE A 26 15.29 27.07 -7.42
N SER A 27 14.64 26.29 -8.29
CA SER A 27 15.34 25.34 -9.16
C SER A 27 16.13 26.05 -10.27
N PHE A 28 17.42 26.31 -10.02
CA PHE A 28 18.33 27.10 -10.86
C PHE A 28 18.69 26.51 -12.24
N LYS A 29 18.06 25.42 -12.71
CA LYS A 29 18.45 24.75 -13.98
C LYS A 29 17.38 24.94 -15.06
N THR A 30 17.35 26.12 -15.67
CA THR A 30 16.45 26.47 -16.79
C THR A 30 16.89 25.94 -18.16
N LYS A 31 18.16 25.53 -18.32
CA LYS A 31 18.65 24.95 -19.58
C LYS A 31 18.23 23.48 -19.69
N LEU A 32 17.13 23.26 -20.40
CA LEU A 32 16.66 21.94 -20.85
C LEU A 32 17.61 21.43 -21.96
N SER A 33 18.70 20.78 -21.56
CA SER A 33 19.53 20.03 -22.51
C SER A 33 18.89 18.67 -22.77
N ARG A 34 18.83 18.25 -24.05
CA ARG A 34 18.30 16.94 -24.49
C ARG A 34 18.82 15.79 -23.62
N GLU A 35 20.09 15.81 -23.26
CA GLU A 35 20.74 14.76 -22.46
C GLU A 35 20.36 14.73 -20.97
N LYS A 36 19.78 15.82 -20.44
CA LYS A 36 19.19 15.82 -19.09
C LYS A 36 17.74 15.37 -19.08
N GLN A 37 17.07 15.45 -20.22
CA GLN A 37 15.69 15.01 -20.40
C GLN A 37 15.60 13.54 -20.85
N SER A 38 16.71 12.96 -21.33
CA SER A 38 16.83 11.52 -21.59
C SER A 38 17.03 10.73 -20.31
N MET A 39 16.56 9.47 -20.30
CA MET A 39 16.72 8.56 -19.18
C MET A 39 18.21 8.24 -18.94
N PHE A 40 18.64 8.29 -17.68
CA PHE A 40 20.03 8.08 -17.28
C PHE A 40 20.33 6.58 -17.13
N GLU A 41 20.54 5.90 -18.25
CA GLU A 41 21.00 4.52 -18.25
C GLU A 41 22.09 4.36 -19.30
N CYS A 42 23.34 4.62 -18.87
CA CYS A 42 24.56 4.23 -19.57
C CYS A 42 24.79 4.79 -21.00
N GLY A 43 24.02 5.79 -21.46
CA GLY A 43 24.25 6.47 -22.75
C GLY A 43 23.66 5.76 -23.97
N PHE A 44 22.75 4.80 -23.76
CA PHE A 44 22.03 4.12 -24.85
C PHE A 44 20.56 4.54 -24.85
N ASP A 45 20.00 4.77 -26.04
CA ASP A 45 18.56 4.97 -26.21
C ASP A 45 17.83 3.66 -25.86
N TYR A 46 16.96 3.72 -24.85
CA TYR A 46 16.20 2.57 -24.37
C TYR A 46 15.20 2.15 -25.47
N MET A 47 15.51 1.06 -26.18
CA MET A 47 14.56 0.38 -27.07
C MET A 47 13.56 -0.41 -26.22
N MET A 48 12.63 0.29 -25.56
CA MET A 48 11.68 -0.33 -24.64
C MET A 48 10.54 -0.94 -25.45
N ASN A 49 10.47 -2.26 -25.49
CA ASN A 49 9.18 -2.88 -25.78
C ASN A 49 8.25 -2.56 -24.60
N LEU A 50 7.15 -1.85 -24.87
CA LEU A 50 6.10 -1.51 -23.90
C LEU A 50 5.44 -2.73 -23.23
N ARG A 51 5.81 -3.95 -23.64
CA ARG A 51 5.37 -5.23 -23.10
C ARG A 51 6.56 -5.94 -22.46
N MET A 52 7.06 -5.40 -21.36
CA MET A 52 7.95 -6.14 -20.47
C MET A 52 7.15 -7.27 -19.81
N PRO A 53 7.69 -8.50 -19.71
CA PRO A 53 7.00 -9.57 -19.00
C PRO A 53 6.79 -9.15 -17.54
N LEU A 54 5.52 -9.15 -17.11
CA LEU A 54 5.17 -8.91 -15.72
C LEU A 54 5.71 -10.05 -14.87
N CYS A 55 6.40 -9.74 -13.76
CA CYS A 55 6.79 -10.77 -12.80
C CYS A 55 5.52 -11.29 -12.09
N ILE A 56 5.10 -12.52 -12.40
CA ILE A 56 3.93 -13.18 -11.78
C ILE A 56 4.00 -13.14 -10.25
N HIS A 57 5.20 -13.18 -9.66
CA HIS A 57 5.37 -13.15 -8.22
C HIS A 57 4.79 -11.89 -7.56
N PHE A 58 5.03 -10.70 -8.13
CA PHE A 58 4.44 -9.45 -7.60
C PHE A 58 2.92 -9.43 -7.74
N TYR A 59 2.39 -10.03 -8.81
CA TYR A 59 0.96 -10.17 -8.98
C TYR A 59 0.33 -11.08 -7.91
N MET A 60 0.97 -12.21 -7.60
CA MET A 60 0.48 -13.13 -6.56
C MET A 60 0.48 -12.47 -5.17
N ILE A 61 1.52 -11.71 -4.83
CA ILE A 61 1.56 -10.93 -3.58
C ILE A 61 0.42 -9.91 -3.51
N SER A 62 0.10 -9.24 -4.62
CA SER A 62 -0.99 -8.26 -4.65
C SER A 62 -2.37 -8.88 -4.42
N ILE A 63 -2.60 -10.11 -4.91
CA ILE A 63 -3.84 -10.85 -4.66
C ILE A 63 -3.94 -11.25 -3.19
N ILE A 64 -2.86 -11.80 -2.62
CA ILE A 64 -2.82 -12.17 -1.18
C ILE A 64 -3.13 -10.94 -0.32
N PHE A 65 -2.48 -9.80 -0.62
CA PHE A 65 -2.73 -8.55 0.10
C PHE A 65 -4.19 -8.12 0.04
N LEU A 66 -4.84 -8.21 -1.13
CA LEU A 66 -6.25 -7.84 -1.29
C LEU A 66 -7.17 -8.72 -0.43
N ILE A 67 -6.93 -10.03 -0.41
CA ILE A 67 -7.72 -10.97 0.39
C ILE A 67 -7.54 -10.67 1.89
N PHE A 68 -6.29 -10.49 2.32
CA PHE A 68 -5.98 -10.19 3.72
C PHE A 68 -6.55 -8.85 4.19
N ASP A 69 -6.65 -7.84 3.33
CA ASP A 69 -7.27 -6.55 3.65
C ASP A 69 -8.78 -6.69 3.89
N VAL A 70 -9.47 -7.50 3.09
CA VAL A 70 -10.89 -7.84 3.30
C VAL A 70 -11.09 -8.58 4.62
N GLU A 71 -10.19 -9.50 4.95
CA GLU A 71 -10.23 -10.24 6.22
C GLU A 71 -10.00 -9.31 7.43
N LEU A 72 -9.06 -8.37 7.33
CA LEU A 72 -8.83 -7.35 8.37
C LEU A 72 -10.06 -6.47 8.58
N MET A 73 -10.77 -6.10 7.51
CA MET A 73 -12.03 -5.36 7.61
C MET A 73 -13.08 -6.13 8.41
N MET A 74 -13.11 -7.46 8.34
CA MET A 74 -14.00 -8.30 9.15
C MET A 74 -13.59 -8.39 10.63
N ILE A 75 -12.30 -8.22 10.96
CA ILE A 75 -11.81 -8.22 12.35
C ILE A 75 -12.22 -6.95 13.10
N LEU A 76 -12.15 -5.80 12.45
CA LEU A 76 -12.42 -4.49 13.06
C LEU A 76 -13.77 -4.38 13.83
N PRO A 77 -14.91 -4.89 13.32
CA PRO A 77 -16.18 -4.86 14.05
C PRO A 77 -16.21 -5.73 15.32
N PHE A 78 -15.30 -6.71 15.50
CA PHE A 78 -15.26 -7.52 16.72
C PHE A 78 -15.04 -6.67 17.97
N ILE A 79 -14.27 -5.58 17.88
CA ILE A 79 -14.00 -4.67 19.00
C ILE A 79 -15.32 -4.11 19.56
N PHE A 80 -16.28 -3.82 18.69
CA PHE A 80 -17.60 -3.31 19.09
C PHE A 80 -18.54 -4.43 19.57
N SER A 81 -18.37 -5.66 19.08
CA SER A 81 -19.23 -6.80 19.43
C SER A 81 -19.17 -7.19 20.91
N PHE A 82 -18.06 -6.92 21.60
CA PHE A 82 -17.91 -7.11 23.05
C PHE A 82 -18.92 -6.33 23.89
N LYS A 83 -19.49 -5.24 23.35
CA LYS A 83 -20.51 -4.44 24.05
C LYS A 83 -21.92 -5.03 23.94
N ILE A 84 -22.17 -5.89 22.95
CA ILE A 84 -23.53 -6.34 22.58
C ILE A 84 -23.77 -7.78 23.02
N MET A 85 -22.74 -8.63 22.91
CA MET A 85 -22.82 -10.07 23.15
C MET A 85 -22.03 -10.47 24.41
N THR A 86 -22.26 -11.69 24.90
CA THR A 86 -21.49 -12.21 26.04
C THR A 86 -20.02 -12.39 25.67
N ILE A 87 -19.11 -12.02 26.59
CA ILE A 87 -17.64 -12.13 26.40
C ILE A 87 -17.26 -13.54 25.90
N ASN A 88 -17.82 -14.60 26.49
CA ASN A 88 -17.47 -15.98 26.11
C ASN A 88 -17.86 -16.33 24.67
N LEU A 89 -18.98 -15.82 24.17
CA LEU A 89 -19.42 -16.06 22.80
C LEU A 89 -18.51 -15.33 21.82
N VAL A 90 -18.25 -14.04 22.07
CA VAL A 90 -17.39 -13.20 21.22
C VAL A 90 -15.98 -13.78 21.13
N MET A 91 -15.41 -14.19 22.28
CA MET A 91 -14.08 -14.79 22.31
C MET A 91 -14.01 -16.11 21.53
N LYS A 92 -15.04 -16.96 21.61
CA LYS A 92 -15.09 -18.21 20.82
C LYS A 92 -15.10 -17.93 19.32
N ILE A 93 -15.97 -17.01 18.87
CA ILE A 93 -16.08 -16.67 17.45
C ILE A 93 -14.77 -16.04 16.95
N PHE A 94 -14.20 -15.11 17.72
CA PHE A 94 -12.92 -14.48 17.39
C PHE A 94 -11.79 -15.50 17.29
N LEU A 95 -11.67 -16.42 18.25
CA LEU A 95 -10.66 -17.49 18.20
C LEU A 95 -10.84 -18.40 16.98
N THR A 96 -12.07 -18.80 16.67
CA THR A 96 -12.33 -19.61 15.46
C THR A 96 -11.96 -18.86 14.18
N PHE A 97 -12.26 -17.56 14.11
CA PHE A 97 -11.90 -16.73 12.96
C PHE A 97 -10.37 -16.62 12.83
N MET A 98 -9.66 -16.31 13.92
CA MET A 98 -8.20 -16.21 13.91
C MET A 98 -7.53 -17.55 13.54
N LEU A 99 -8.09 -18.69 13.94
CA LEU A 99 -7.56 -20.00 13.53
C LEU A 99 -7.67 -20.22 12.01
N ILE A 100 -8.81 -19.87 11.41
CA ILE A 100 -9.02 -19.99 9.96
C ILE A 100 -8.02 -19.10 9.20
N MET A 101 -7.84 -17.86 9.64
CA MET A 101 -6.85 -16.92 9.10
C MET A 101 -5.43 -17.50 9.11
N MET A 102 -5.02 -18.07 10.25
CA MET A 102 -3.68 -18.66 10.41
C MET A 102 -3.48 -19.87 9.50
N ILE A 103 -4.52 -20.70 9.31
CA ILE A 103 -4.46 -21.85 8.41
C ILE A 103 -4.33 -21.40 6.94
N GLY A 104 -5.07 -20.36 6.53
CA GLY A 104 -4.97 -19.79 5.18
C GLY A 104 -3.56 -19.29 4.88
N LEU A 105 -2.97 -18.53 5.81
CA LEU A 105 -1.62 -17.99 5.65
C LEU A 105 -0.55 -19.09 5.66
N LEU A 106 -0.70 -20.13 6.48
CA LEU A 106 0.18 -21.31 6.45
C LEU A 106 0.08 -22.05 5.11
N TYR A 107 -1.12 -22.17 4.53
CA TYR A 107 -1.32 -22.80 3.23
C TYR A 107 -0.60 -22.02 2.12
N GLU A 108 -0.75 -20.70 2.08
CA GLU A 108 -0.05 -19.84 1.12
C GLU A 108 1.47 -19.91 1.26
N TRP A 109 1.97 -20.00 2.49
CA TRP A 109 3.40 -20.13 2.76
C TRP A 109 3.94 -21.48 2.28
N LEU A 110 3.23 -22.58 2.57
CA LEU A 110 3.60 -23.92 2.10
C LEU A 110 3.58 -24.04 0.56
N MET A 111 2.70 -23.30 -0.11
CA MET A 111 2.65 -23.23 -1.58
C MET A 111 3.77 -22.37 -2.18
N GLY A 112 4.64 -21.77 -1.35
CA GLY A 112 5.79 -21.01 -1.81
C GLY A 112 5.44 -19.66 -2.46
N MET A 113 4.18 -19.20 -2.33
CA MET A 113 3.74 -17.91 -2.90
C MET A 113 4.45 -16.71 -2.26
N ILE A 114 4.95 -16.89 -1.04
CA ILE A 114 5.65 -15.87 -0.24
C ILE A 114 7.18 -16.09 -0.28
N ASN A 115 7.69 -17.11 -0.97
CA ASN A 115 9.13 -17.36 -1.01
C ASN A 115 9.81 -16.42 -2.01
N TRP A 116 10.60 -15.48 -1.50
CA TRP A 116 11.32 -14.48 -2.30
C TRP A 116 12.62 -15.01 -2.92
N LEU A 117 12.99 -16.26 -2.65
CA LEU A 117 14.15 -16.90 -3.23
C LEU A 117 13.78 -17.52 -4.57
N ILE A 118 14.04 -16.75 -5.63
CA ILE A 118 14.54 -17.28 -6.90
C ILE A 118 16.01 -17.64 -6.68
#